data_AF-A0A353GVN4-F1
#
_entry.id   AF-A0A353GVN4-F1
#
_cell.length_a   1.000
_cell.length_b   1.000
_cell.length_c   1.000
_cell.angle_alpha   90.00
_cell.angle_beta   90.00
_cell.angle_gamma   90.00
#
_symmetry.space_group_name_H-M   'P 1'
#
loop_
_entity.id
_entity.type
_entity.pdbx_description
1 polymer ?
#
loop_
_entity_poly.entity_id
_entity_poly.type
_entity_poly.pdbx_seq_one_letter_code
_entity_poly.pdbx_strand_id
1 'polypeptide(L)'
;MEQLNQIQQINRVTPNYNLDNTEISFAIYVSPEQEACIIGKLDNNYICWCSITTITDYENKAAIFDYLVKCKPETIFNEPEALGGRYREVMNWHKFYIEKKFYQNKHKYYSPISGAFFDNDNGQFFAGEIRTFFDNELSKCKYRLIDDSYIVILKKYQAILTKQSDDGYYCTLKPLISLLEDESYLKLCPVAEFRRLYLECLKECANLYNRYMTAVR
;
A
#
# COMPACT_ATOMS: atom_id res chain seq x y z
N MET A 1 -19.83 -3.71 -12.70
CA MET A 1 -18.88 -3.56 -11.58
C MET A 1 -18.14 -4.85 -11.26
N GLU A 2 -18.83 -5.96 -11.00
CA GLU A 2 -18.17 -7.24 -10.63
C GLU A 2 -17.11 -7.73 -11.62
N GLN A 3 -17.23 -7.41 -12.91
CA GLN A 3 -16.22 -7.77 -13.94
C GLN A 3 -14.85 -7.10 -13.74
N LEU A 4 -14.76 -5.99 -13.00
CA LEU A 4 -13.49 -5.34 -12.65
C LEU A 4 -12.87 -5.93 -11.37
N ASN A 5 -13.64 -6.70 -10.61
CA ASN A 5 -13.16 -7.37 -9.42
C ASN A 5 -12.34 -8.58 -9.88
N GLN A 6 -11.05 -8.60 -9.56
CA GLN A 6 -10.17 -9.73 -9.88
C GLN A 6 -10.46 -10.97 -9.01
N ILE A 7 -11.34 -10.78 -8.04
CA ILE A 7 -11.82 -11.82 -7.15
C ILE A 7 -12.70 -12.81 -7.90
N GLN A 8 -12.22 -14.06 -7.99
CA GLN A 8 -13.01 -15.18 -8.52
C GLN A 8 -13.77 -15.86 -7.37
N GLN A 9 -15.02 -16.28 -7.61
CA GLN A 9 -15.89 -16.92 -6.61
C GLN A 9 -15.27 -18.17 -5.95
N ILE A 10 -14.30 -18.81 -6.61
CA ILE A 10 -13.61 -20.02 -6.14
C ILE A 10 -12.77 -19.81 -4.88
N ASN A 11 -12.39 -18.57 -4.55
CA ASN A 11 -11.45 -18.26 -3.46
C ASN A 11 -12.15 -17.69 -2.20
N ARG A 12 -13.47 -17.86 -2.08
CA ARG A 12 -14.25 -17.31 -0.97
C ARG A 12 -13.75 -17.88 0.36
N VAL A 13 -13.48 -16.99 1.31
CA VAL A 13 -13.11 -17.35 2.67
C VAL A 13 -14.33 -17.21 3.58
N THR A 14 -14.51 -18.18 4.47
CA THR A 14 -15.46 -18.06 5.59
C THR A 14 -14.75 -17.40 6.76
N PRO A 15 -15.19 -16.22 7.24
CA PRO A 15 -14.60 -15.57 8.40
C PRO A 15 -14.66 -16.46 9.63
N ASN A 16 -13.63 -16.42 10.48
CA ASN A 16 -13.62 -17.11 11.78
C ASN A 16 -14.21 -16.25 12.92
N TYR A 17 -14.68 -15.03 12.62
CA TYR A 17 -15.40 -14.13 13.53
C TYR A 17 -16.41 -13.26 12.77
N ASN A 18 -17.29 -12.58 13.51
CA ASN A 18 -18.34 -11.74 12.92
C ASN A 18 -17.76 -10.43 12.32
N LEU A 19 -18.22 -10.07 11.11
CA LEU A 19 -17.84 -8.88 10.36
C LEU A 19 -19.03 -7.94 10.02
N ASP A 20 -20.22 -8.19 10.57
CA ASP A 20 -21.48 -7.51 10.21
C ASP A 20 -21.46 -5.97 10.39
N ASN A 21 -20.56 -5.44 11.22
CA ASN A 21 -20.44 -4.01 11.52
C ASN A 21 -19.11 -3.39 11.07
N THR A 22 -18.35 -4.11 10.24
CA THR A 22 -17.02 -3.66 9.85
C THR A 22 -17.11 -2.65 8.72
N GLU A 23 -16.61 -1.44 8.95
CA GLU A 23 -16.58 -0.39 7.92
C GLU A 23 -15.49 -0.68 6.89
N ILE A 24 -15.82 -0.47 5.61
CA ILE A 24 -14.85 -0.65 4.52
C ILE A 24 -13.85 0.50 4.55
N SER A 25 -12.56 0.17 4.64
CA SER A 25 -11.43 1.05 4.37
C SER A 25 -10.80 0.70 3.03
N PHE A 26 -10.01 1.60 2.47
CA PHE A 26 -9.34 1.40 1.19
C PHE A 26 -7.83 1.37 1.38
N ALA A 27 -7.20 0.30 0.89
CA ALA A 27 -5.76 0.25 0.67
C ALA A 27 -5.51 0.43 -0.82
N ILE A 28 -4.79 1.49 -1.19
CA ILE A 28 -4.48 1.80 -2.57
C ILE A 28 -2.98 1.62 -2.77
N TYR A 29 -2.61 0.83 -3.78
CA TYR A 29 -1.23 0.59 -4.19
C TYR A 29 -1.02 1.16 -5.58
N VAL A 30 0.11 1.82 -5.82
CA VAL A 30 0.47 2.41 -7.12
C VAL A 30 1.85 1.91 -7.57
N SER A 31 1.94 1.54 -8.84
CA SER A 31 3.15 1.01 -9.45
C SER A 31 3.92 2.10 -10.23
N PRO A 32 5.24 1.95 -10.40
CA PRO A 32 6.01 2.81 -11.28
C PRO A 32 5.57 2.71 -12.76
N GLU A 33 4.93 1.61 -13.14
CA GLU A 33 4.34 1.38 -14.46
C GLU A 33 2.93 2.01 -14.61
N GLN A 34 2.53 2.88 -13.67
CA GLN A 34 1.25 3.61 -13.65
C GLN A 34 0.00 2.71 -13.51
N GLU A 35 0.15 1.57 -12.84
CA GLU A 35 -0.98 0.78 -12.38
C GLU A 35 -1.41 1.23 -10.98
N ALA A 36 -2.69 1.02 -10.68
CA ALA A 36 -3.29 1.25 -9.37
C ALA A 36 -4.08 0.01 -8.96
N CYS A 37 -3.76 -0.56 -7.80
CA CYS A 37 -4.54 -1.62 -7.17
C CYS A 37 -5.38 -1.02 -6.04
N ILE A 38 -6.70 -1.18 -6.12
CA ILE A 38 -7.66 -0.75 -5.10
C ILE A 38 -8.13 -1.98 -4.35
N ILE A 39 -7.90 -2.01 -3.04
CA ILE A 39 -8.36 -3.06 -2.14
C ILE A 39 -9.36 -2.46 -1.15
N GLY A 40 -10.59 -2.99 -1.13
CA GLY A 40 -11.58 -2.70 -0.10
C GLY A 40 -11.36 -3.63 1.08
N LYS A 41 -10.80 -3.11 2.18
CA LYS A 41 -10.48 -3.87 3.40
C LYS A 41 -11.62 -3.79 4.39
N LEU A 42 -11.97 -4.93 4.95
CA LEU A 42 -12.82 -5.02 6.15
C LEU A 42 -11.92 -4.88 7.38
N ASP A 43 -10.85 -5.65 7.44
CA ASP A 43 -9.87 -5.55 8.51
C ASP A 43 -8.46 -5.99 8.04
N ASN A 44 -7.61 -6.41 8.96
CA ASN A 44 -6.26 -6.87 8.67
C ASN A 44 -6.20 -8.19 7.90
N ASN A 45 -7.23 -9.03 8.00
CA ASN A 45 -7.28 -10.38 7.46
C ASN A 45 -8.19 -10.50 6.24
N TYR A 46 -9.20 -9.64 6.16
CA TYR A 46 -10.32 -9.79 5.25
C TYR A 46 -10.53 -8.57 4.36
N ILE A 47 -10.78 -8.86 3.08
CA ILE A 47 -11.09 -7.89 2.04
C ILE A 47 -12.39 -8.28 1.34
N CYS A 48 -13.10 -7.29 0.80
CA CYS A 48 -14.32 -7.47 0.03
C CYS A 48 -14.14 -7.08 -1.46
N TRP A 49 -12.99 -6.52 -1.82
CA TRP A 49 -12.73 -6.04 -3.17
C TRP A 49 -11.24 -6.01 -3.50
N CYS A 50 -10.90 -6.37 -4.74
CA CYS A 50 -9.56 -6.20 -5.29
C CYS A 50 -9.66 -5.95 -6.79
N SER A 51 -9.16 -4.81 -7.26
CA SER A 51 -9.13 -4.47 -8.69
C SER A 51 -7.83 -3.76 -9.04
N ILE A 52 -7.25 -4.10 -10.19
CA ILE A 52 -6.09 -3.40 -10.75
C ILE A 52 -6.56 -2.63 -11.99
N THR A 53 -6.27 -1.33 -12.01
CA THR A 53 -6.56 -0.42 -13.13
C THR A 53 -5.30 0.38 -13.48
N THR A 54 -5.37 1.29 -14.44
CA THR A 54 -4.31 2.29 -14.63
C THR A 54 -4.59 3.54 -13.77
N ILE A 55 -3.57 4.35 -13.53
CA ILE A 55 -3.71 5.64 -12.85
C ILE A 55 -4.56 6.62 -13.68
N THR A 56 -4.51 6.51 -15.01
CA THR A 56 -5.28 7.35 -15.94
C THR A 56 -6.76 6.95 -16.07
N ASP A 57 -7.14 5.74 -15.66
CA ASP A 57 -8.51 5.23 -15.76
C ASP A 57 -9.44 5.84 -14.69
N TYR A 58 -9.75 7.12 -14.83
CA TYR A 58 -10.46 7.89 -13.81
C TYR A 58 -11.89 7.38 -13.58
N GLU A 59 -12.61 7.09 -14.66
CA GLU A 59 -14.03 6.72 -14.61
C GLU A 59 -14.26 5.39 -13.89
N ASN A 60 -13.49 4.34 -14.21
CA ASN A 60 -13.64 3.06 -13.55
C ASN A 60 -13.27 3.15 -12.07
N LYS A 61 -12.19 3.87 -11.72
CA LYS A 61 -11.81 4.06 -10.32
C LYS A 61 -12.90 4.80 -9.54
N ALA A 62 -13.49 5.84 -10.11
CA ALA A 62 -14.59 6.57 -9.47
C ALA A 62 -15.79 5.64 -9.22
N ALA A 63 -16.18 4.86 -10.23
CA ALA A 63 -17.27 3.90 -10.12
C ALA A 63 -16.99 2.81 -9.07
N ILE A 64 -15.73 2.34 -8.95
CA ILE A 64 -15.32 1.38 -7.91
C ILE A 64 -15.57 1.96 -6.52
N PHE A 65 -15.11 3.19 -6.26
CA PHE A 65 -15.31 3.82 -4.96
C PHE A 65 -16.79 4.05 -4.65
N ASP A 66 -17.56 4.60 -5.60
CA ASP A 66 -19.00 4.82 -5.44
C ASP A 66 -19.79 3.53 -5.16
N TYR A 67 -19.33 2.41 -5.74
CA TYR A 67 -19.88 1.09 -5.43
C TYR A 67 -19.51 0.65 -4.01
N LEU A 68 -18.22 0.71 -3.64
CA LEU A 68 -17.73 0.15 -2.39
C LEU A 68 -18.25 0.86 -1.14
N VAL A 69 -18.40 2.18 -1.19
CA VAL A 69 -18.95 2.98 -0.07
C VAL A 69 -20.42 2.64 0.26
N LYS A 70 -21.14 2.02 -0.68
CA LYS A 70 -22.54 1.56 -0.52
C LYS A 70 -22.64 0.03 -0.39
N CYS A 71 -21.53 -0.68 -0.59
CA CYS A 71 -21.51 -2.11 -0.66
C CYS A 71 -21.74 -2.73 0.72
N LYS A 72 -22.56 -3.78 0.77
CA LYS A 72 -22.60 -4.73 1.87
C LYS A 72 -21.87 -5.99 1.41
N PRO A 73 -20.68 -6.29 1.96
CA PRO A 73 -19.88 -7.42 1.51
C PRO A 73 -20.62 -8.76 1.73
N GLU A 74 -20.99 -9.44 0.64
CA GLU A 74 -21.51 -10.81 0.73
C GLU A 74 -20.38 -11.85 0.66
N THR A 75 -19.28 -11.47 0.02
CA THR A 75 -18.15 -12.35 -0.28
C THR A 75 -16.85 -11.75 0.24
N ILE A 76 -16.06 -12.57 0.92
CA ILE A 76 -14.90 -12.14 1.70
C ILE A 76 -13.71 -13.00 1.31
N PHE A 77 -12.54 -12.38 1.24
CA PHE A 77 -11.29 -12.97 0.76
C PHE A 77 -10.12 -12.50 1.62
N ASN A 78 -8.95 -13.09 1.44
CA ASN A 78 -7.69 -12.52 1.91
C ASN A 78 -6.90 -11.94 0.73
N GLU A 79 -5.96 -11.04 0.99
CA GLU A 79 -5.18 -10.37 -0.05
C GLU A 79 -4.39 -11.34 -0.96
N PRO A 80 -3.69 -12.38 -0.43
CA PRO A 80 -3.00 -13.35 -1.27
C PRO A 80 -3.89 -14.08 -2.28
N GLU A 81 -5.06 -14.54 -1.83
CA GLU A 81 -6.03 -15.27 -2.66
C GLU A 81 -6.62 -14.38 -3.78
N ALA A 82 -6.86 -13.10 -3.49
CA ALA A 82 -7.43 -12.16 -4.45
C ALA A 82 -6.41 -11.69 -5.49
N LEU A 83 -5.15 -11.47 -5.10
CA LEU A 83 -4.09 -11.02 -6.00
C LEU A 83 -3.39 -12.17 -6.72
N GLY A 84 -3.50 -13.40 -6.21
CA GLY A 84 -2.92 -14.59 -6.80
C GLY A 84 -1.44 -14.41 -7.15
N GLY A 85 -1.09 -14.69 -8.41
CA GLY A 85 0.29 -14.56 -8.89
C GLY A 85 0.89 -13.15 -8.79
N ARG A 86 0.05 -12.10 -8.75
CA ARG A 86 0.50 -10.71 -8.62
C ARG A 86 0.70 -10.25 -7.18
N TYR A 87 0.40 -11.08 -6.18
CA TYR A 87 0.47 -10.69 -4.76
C TYR A 87 1.83 -10.10 -4.37
N ARG A 88 2.92 -10.81 -4.67
CA ARG A 88 4.28 -10.35 -4.32
C ARG A 88 4.68 -9.06 -5.01
N GLU A 89 4.21 -8.87 -6.23
CA GLU A 89 4.46 -7.67 -7.04
C GLU A 89 3.75 -6.46 -6.42
N VAL A 90 2.44 -6.57 -6.19
CA VAL A 90 1.61 -5.49 -5.66
C VAL A 90 2.01 -5.11 -4.23
N MET A 91 2.42 -6.06 -3.39
CA MET A 91 2.91 -5.73 -2.04
C MET A 91 4.20 -4.91 -2.03
N ASN A 92 4.96 -4.91 -3.14
CA ASN A 92 6.14 -4.07 -3.32
C ASN A 92 5.82 -2.68 -3.89
N TRP A 93 4.58 -2.41 -4.29
CA TRP A 93 4.16 -1.08 -4.74
C TRP A 93 4.10 -0.07 -3.59
N HIS A 94 4.08 1.22 -3.92
CA HIS A 94 3.88 2.28 -2.93
C HIS A 94 2.39 2.38 -2.59
N LYS A 95 2.06 2.66 -1.32
CA LYS A 95 0.67 2.56 -0.87
C LYS A 95 0.26 3.70 0.06
N PHE A 96 -1.03 3.96 0.08
CA PHE A 96 -1.69 4.82 1.06
C PHE A 96 -3.05 4.24 1.44
N TYR A 97 -3.61 4.75 2.53
CA TYR A 97 -4.88 4.30 3.08
C TYR A 97 -5.89 5.44 3.10
N ILE A 98 -7.13 5.11 2.77
CA ILE A 98 -8.28 5.97 2.99
C ILE A 98 -9.20 5.23 3.95
N GLU A 99 -9.45 5.83 5.11
CA GLU A 99 -10.19 5.22 6.21
C GLU A 99 -11.19 6.21 6.80
N LYS A 100 -12.24 5.71 7.45
CA LYS A 100 -13.18 6.57 8.13
C LYS A 100 -12.59 7.09 9.44
N LYS A 101 -12.73 8.39 9.67
CA LYS A 101 -12.37 9.07 10.91
C LYS A 101 -13.56 9.89 11.41
N PHE A 102 -13.67 10.01 12.73
CA PHE A 102 -14.71 10.81 13.35
C PHE A 102 -14.41 12.31 13.15
N TYR A 103 -15.31 13.01 12.47
CA TYR A 103 -15.16 14.44 12.15
C TYR A 103 -16.53 15.13 12.05
N GLN A 104 -16.69 16.27 12.71
CA GLN A 104 -17.95 17.04 12.73
C GLN A 104 -19.18 16.17 13.09
N ASN A 105 -19.08 15.38 14.16
CA ASN A 105 -20.14 14.51 14.67
C ASN A 105 -20.59 13.37 13.74
N LYS A 106 -19.80 13.00 12.72
CA LYS A 106 -20.03 11.81 11.90
C LYS A 106 -18.72 11.14 11.48
N HIS A 107 -18.78 9.86 11.14
CA HIS A 107 -17.67 9.16 10.49
C HIS A 107 -17.63 9.53 9.00
N LYS A 108 -16.47 10.04 8.55
CA LYS A 108 -16.20 10.44 7.17
C LYS A 108 -14.91 9.81 6.69
N TYR A 109 -14.81 9.52 5.40
CA TYR A 109 -13.54 9.07 4.82
C TYR A 109 -12.52 10.19 4.85
N TYR A 110 -11.31 9.89 5.33
CA TYR A 110 -10.19 10.80 5.38
C TYR A 110 -9.14 10.39 4.36
N SER A 111 -8.71 11.34 3.53
CA SER A 111 -7.55 11.14 2.66
C SER A 111 -6.30 11.78 3.27
N PRO A 112 -5.20 11.02 3.45
CA PRO A 112 -3.94 11.59 3.90
C PRO A 112 -3.25 12.44 2.82
N ILE A 113 -3.73 12.40 1.58
CA ILE A 113 -3.08 13.07 0.44
C ILE A 113 -3.41 14.57 0.46
N SER A 114 -4.70 14.89 0.47
CA SER A 114 -5.20 16.28 0.57
C SER A 114 -5.50 16.71 2.00
N GLY A 115 -5.56 15.79 2.96
CA GLY A 115 -5.98 16.06 4.33
C GLY A 115 -7.49 16.33 4.47
N ALA A 116 -8.28 16.08 3.43
CA ALA A 116 -9.71 16.36 3.41
C ALA A 116 -10.58 15.16 3.86
N PHE A 117 -11.81 15.50 4.26
CA PHE A 117 -12.83 14.56 4.73
C PHE A 117 -14.01 14.51 3.75
N PHE A 118 -14.47 13.31 3.41
CA PHE A 118 -15.49 13.08 2.39
C PHE A 118 -16.64 12.24 2.92
N ASP A 119 -17.83 12.57 2.43
CA ASP A 119 -19.02 11.75 2.59
C ASP A 119 -19.06 10.65 1.51
N ASN A 120 -19.97 9.69 1.66
CA ASN A 120 -20.03 8.44 0.90
C ASN A 120 -20.38 8.59 -0.61
N ASP A 121 -20.56 9.80 -1.14
CA ASP A 121 -20.95 10.02 -2.55
C ASP A 121 -19.88 10.85 -3.31
N ASN A 122 -18.61 10.42 -3.23
CA ASN A 122 -17.49 11.17 -3.79
C ASN A 122 -16.45 10.27 -4.49
N GLY A 123 -16.86 9.24 -5.24
CA GLY A 123 -15.97 8.34 -5.97
C GLY A 123 -14.97 9.05 -6.88
N GLN A 124 -15.44 10.08 -7.58
CA GLN A 124 -14.61 10.97 -8.40
C GLN A 124 -13.47 11.63 -7.62
N PHE A 125 -13.74 12.06 -6.38
CA PHE A 125 -12.72 12.65 -5.54
C PHE A 125 -11.65 11.62 -5.17
N PHE A 126 -12.05 10.43 -4.71
CA PHE A 126 -11.12 9.35 -4.39
C PHE A 126 -10.26 8.93 -5.58
N ALA A 127 -10.84 8.85 -6.78
CA ALA A 127 -10.09 8.59 -8.00
C ALA A 127 -9.05 9.69 -8.30
N GLY A 128 -9.38 10.96 -8.00
CA GLY A 128 -8.46 12.09 -8.10
C GLY A 128 -7.29 11.99 -7.13
N GLU A 129 -7.54 11.57 -5.88
CA GLU A 129 -6.49 11.42 -4.87
C GLU A 129 -5.40 10.41 -5.27
N ILE A 130 -5.77 9.34 -5.98
CA ILE A 130 -4.79 8.36 -6.49
C ILE A 130 -3.79 9.02 -7.45
N ARG A 131 -4.29 9.86 -8.36
CA ARG A 131 -3.45 10.58 -9.31
C ARG A 131 -2.58 11.62 -8.60
N THR A 132 -3.18 12.43 -7.73
CA THR A 132 -2.46 13.43 -6.93
C THR A 132 -1.35 12.79 -6.10
N PHE A 133 -1.64 11.66 -5.45
CA PHE A 133 -0.66 10.88 -4.71
C PHE A 133 0.50 10.45 -5.61
N PHE A 134 0.21 9.79 -6.73
CA PHE A 134 1.24 9.32 -7.64
C PHE A 134 2.14 10.46 -8.14
N ASP A 135 1.56 11.58 -8.58
CA ASP A 135 2.29 12.72 -9.11
C ASP A 135 3.20 13.35 -8.03
N ASN A 136 2.69 13.49 -6.80
CA ASN A 136 3.44 14.03 -5.66
C ASN A 136 4.61 13.11 -5.27
N GLU A 137 4.37 11.80 -5.12
CA GLU A 137 5.39 10.84 -4.70
C GLU A 137 6.46 10.63 -5.79
N LEU A 138 6.06 10.65 -7.07
CA LEU A 138 6.99 10.63 -8.19
C LEU A 138 7.86 11.89 -8.22
N SER A 139 7.31 13.06 -7.87
CA SER A 139 8.09 14.30 -7.73
C SER A 139 9.19 14.17 -6.67
N LYS A 140 8.88 13.56 -5.52
CA LYS A 140 9.89 13.26 -4.47
C LYS A 140 11.02 12.39 -5.00
N CYS A 141 10.70 11.38 -5.83
CA CYS A 141 11.72 10.54 -6.47
C CYS A 141 12.68 11.37 -7.34
N LYS A 142 12.17 12.34 -8.11
CA LYS A 142 12.99 13.19 -8.98
C LYS A 142 14.04 13.96 -8.20
N TYR A 143 13.70 14.46 -7.00
CA TYR A 143 14.67 15.13 -6.14
C TYR A 143 15.76 14.19 -5.61
N ARG A 144 15.44 12.91 -5.38
CA ARG A 144 16.42 11.90 -4.94
C ARG A 144 17.35 11.43 -6.05
N LEU A 145 16.97 11.64 -7.31
CA LEU A 145 17.78 11.30 -8.47
C LEU A 145 18.77 12.40 -8.88
N ILE A 146 18.78 13.54 -8.19
CA ILE A 146 19.73 14.62 -8.49
C ILE A 146 21.17 14.15 -8.23
N ASP A 147 22.00 14.24 -9.27
CA ASP A 147 23.43 13.93 -9.31
C ASP A 147 23.79 12.48 -8.87
N ASP A 148 22.84 11.55 -8.96
CA ASP A 148 22.97 10.15 -8.51
C ASP A 148 23.45 9.99 -7.05
N SER A 149 23.49 11.07 -6.27
CA SER A 149 24.11 11.12 -4.94
C SER A 149 23.46 10.15 -3.95
N TYR A 150 22.15 9.97 -4.09
CA TYR A 150 21.39 9.13 -3.20
C TYR A 150 21.58 7.63 -3.46
N ILE A 151 22.02 7.21 -4.66
CA ILE A 151 22.37 5.80 -4.89
C ILE A 151 23.56 5.38 -4.01
N VAL A 152 24.50 6.30 -3.78
CA VAL A 152 25.64 6.06 -2.88
C VAL A 152 25.17 5.92 -1.44
N ILE A 153 24.17 6.71 -1.03
CA ILE A 153 23.55 6.61 0.30
C ILE A 153 22.85 5.25 0.46
N LEU A 154 22.03 4.83 -0.51
CA LEU A 154 21.35 3.52 -0.45
C LEU A 154 22.34 2.36 -0.38
N LYS A 155 23.45 2.39 -1.13
CA LYS A 155 24.52 1.38 -1.03
C LYS A 155 25.14 1.34 0.37
N LYS A 156 25.33 2.49 1.00
CA LYS A 156 25.80 2.57 2.41
C LYS A 156 24.76 2.00 3.38
N TYR A 157 23.48 2.31 3.19
CA TYR A 157 22.40 1.74 4.01
C TYR A 157 22.35 0.22 3.88
N GLN A 158 22.45 -0.32 2.66
CA GLN A 158 22.52 -1.76 2.44
C GLN A 158 23.71 -2.41 3.15
N ALA A 159 24.91 -1.80 3.07
CA ALA A 159 26.09 -2.30 3.77
C ALA A 159 25.90 -2.31 5.30
N ILE A 160 25.21 -1.32 5.86
CA ILE A 160 24.86 -1.28 7.29
C ILE A 160 23.86 -2.38 7.64
N LEU A 161 22.78 -2.53 6.86
CA LEU A 161 21.72 -3.53 7.12
C LEU A 161 22.21 -4.98 7.03
N THR A 162 23.15 -5.24 6.12
CA THR A 162 23.71 -6.58 5.86
C THR A 162 24.81 -6.97 6.83
N LYS A 163 25.27 -6.05 7.70
CA LYS A 163 26.33 -6.35 8.67
C LYS A 163 25.88 -7.50 9.56
N GLN A 164 26.66 -8.58 9.57
CA GLN A 164 26.43 -9.67 10.53
C GLN A 164 26.77 -9.16 11.92
N SER A 165 25.75 -9.12 12.78
CA SER A 165 25.80 -8.71 14.17
C SER A 165 24.86 -9.61 14.97
N ASP A 166 24.89 -9.46 16.29
CA ASP A 166 23.98 -10.14 17.22
C ASP A 166 22.50 -9.92 16.89
N ASP A 167 21.64 -10.75 17.50
CA ASP A 167 20.20 -10.72 17.27
C ASP A 167 19.53 -9.39 17.69
N GLY A 168 20.15 -8.63 18.61
CA GLY A 168 19.70 -7.31 19.04
C GLY A 168 19.97 -6.19 18.02
N TYR A 169 20.69 -6.47 16.94
CA TYR A 169 21.08 -5.47 15.95
C TYR A 169 19.90 -4.74 15.30
N TYR A 170 18.77 -5.44 15.11
CA TYR A 170 17.51 -4.83 14.64
C TYR A 170 17.10 -3.60 15.47
N CYS A 171 17.20 -3.70 16.80
CA CYS A 171 16.82 -2.62 17.71
C CYS A 171 17.71 -1.37 17.52
N THR A 172 18.99 -1.57 17.22
CA THR A 172 19.93 -0.46 16.96
C THR A 172 19.66 0.24 15.62
N LEU A 173 19.11 -0.49 14.65
CA LEU A 173 18.85 -0.01 13.30
C LEU A 173 17.44 0.56 13.10
N LYS A 174 16.57 0.55 14.12
CA LYS A 174 15.23 1.15 14.06
C LYS A 174 15.21 2.55 13.42
N PRO A 175 16.13 3.49 13.74
CA PRO A 175 16.13 4.81 13.09
C PRO A 175 16.35 4.74 11.57
N LEU A 176 17.26 3.87 11.10
CA LEU A 176 17.51 3.69 9.67
C LEU A 176 16.32 3.00 8.97
N ILE A 177 15.71 2.01 9.64
CA ILE A 177 14.52 1.33 9.12
C ILE A 177 13.37 2.32 8.97
N SER A 178 13.11 3.15 9.99
CA SER A 178 12.10 4.21 9.92
C SER A 178 12.36 5.18 8.77
N LEU A 179 13.61 5.60 8.57
CA LEU A 179 13.98 6.46 7.45
C LEU A 179 13.63 5.81 6.10
N LEU A 180 13.97 4.53 5.93
CA LEU A 180 13.65 3.78 4.72
C LEU A 180 12.13 3.64 4.52
N GLU A 181 11.36 3.42 5.59
CA GLU A 181 9.89 3.34 5.55
C GLU A 181 9.26 4.68 5.14
N ASP A 182 9.74 5.80 5.70
CA ASP A 182 9.34 7.16 5.33
C ASP A 182 9.67 7.49 3.87
N GLU A 183 10.70 6.85 3.33
CA GLU A 183 11.14 6.98 1.94
C GLU A 183 10.51 5.93 0.99
N SER A 184 9.40 5.32 1.40
CA SER A 184 8.69 4.32 0.59
C SER A 184 8.18 4.79 -0.77
N TYR A 185 8.15 6.10 -1.02
CA TYR A 185 7.90 6.66 -2.34
C TYR A 185 8.94 6.25 -3.39
N LEU A 186 10.16 5.87 -2.96
CA LEU A 186 11.22 5.38 -3.85
C LEU A 186 10.85 4.10 -4.62
N LYS A 187 9.80 3.39 -4.19
CA LYS A 187 9.19 2.28 -4.97
C LYS A 187 8.63 2.75 -6.32
N LEU A 188 8.30 4.03 -6.46
CA LEU A 188 7.83 4.67 -7.70
C LEU A 188 8.94 5.26 -8.56
N CYS A 189 10.20 5.17 -8.14
CA CYS A 189 11.31 5.76 -8.86
C CYS A 189 11.36 5.20 -10.31
N PRO A 190 11.52 6.05 -11.35
CA PRO A 190 11.54 5.57 -12.74
C PRO A 190 12.81 4.77 -13.07
N VAL A 191 13.87 4.90 -12.27
CA VAL A 191 15.14 4.20 -12.48
C VAL A 191 15.07 2.81 -11.84
N ALA A 192 15.00 1.76 -12.65
CA ALA A 192 14.83 0.39 -12.19
C ALA A 192 15.96 -0.09 -11.25
N GLU A 193 17.21 0.27 -11.52
CA GLU A 193 18.34 -0.07 -10.64
C GLU A 193 18.18 0.52 -9.24
N PHE A 194 17.77 1.79 -9.18
CA PHE A 194 17.54 2.50 -7.93
C PHE A 194 16.42 1.84 -7.12
N ARG A 195 15.29 1.53 -7.77
CA ARG A 195 14.17 0.78 -7.19
C ARG A 195 14.63 -0.57 -6.63
N ARG A 196 15.40 -1.32 -7.41
CA ARG A 196 15.91 -2.64 -7.01
C ARG A 196 16.74 -2.53 -5.74
N LEU A 197 17.68 -1.59 -5.70
CA LEU A 197 18.53 -1.37 -4.53
C LEU A 197 17.71 -0.98 -3.29
N TYR A 198 16.72 -0.09 -3.44
CA TYR A 198 15.84 0.29 -2.34
C TYR A 198 15.01 -0.91 -1.83
N LEU A 199 14.45 -1.72 -2.73
CA LEU A 199 13.71 -2.94 -2.36
C LEU A 199 14.61 -3.99 -1.67
N GLU A 200 15.88 -4.09 -2.07
CA GLU A 200 16.87 -4.93 -1.37
C GLU A 200 17.09 -4.43 0.07
N CYS A 201 17.21 -3.11 0.29
CA CYS A 201 17.27 -2.56 1.65
C CYS A 201 16.04 -2.95 2.49
N LEU A 202 14.82 -2.77 1.95
CA LEU A 202 13.60 -3.15 2.66
C LEU A 202 13.54 -4.65 2.99
N LYS A 203 14.02 -5.49 2.08
CA LYS A 203 14.13 -6.93 2.32
C LYS A 203 15.06 -7.24 3.48
N GLU A 204 16.20 -6.57 3.58
CA GLU A 204 17.12 -6.76 4.72
C GLU A 204 16.54 -6.23 6.04
N CYS A 205 15.76 -5.14 6.00
CA CYS A 205 14.99 -4.70 7.17
C CYS A 205 14.03 -5.79 7.67
N ALA A 206 13.29 -6.44 6.76
CA ALA A 206 12.40 -7.54 7.10
C ALA A 206 13.16 -8.77 7.64
N ASN A 207 14.31 -9.09 7.06
CA ASN A 207 15.17 -10.17 7.55
C ASN A 207 15.70 -9.90 8.96
N LEU A 208 16.11 -8.67 9.27
CA LEU A 208 16.54 -8.25 10.60
C LEU A 208 15.41 -8.39 11.62
N TYR A 209 14.21 -7.91 11.29
CA TYR A 209 13.03 -8.07 12.15
C TYR A 209 12.72 -9.54 12.41
N ASN A 210 12.68 -10.37 11.37
CA ASN A 210 12.35 -11.79 11.51
C ASN A 210 13.37 -12.54 12.38
N ARG A 211 14.67 -12.24 12.23
CA ARG A 211 15.72 -12.80 13.09
C ARG A 211 15.52 -12.40 14.55
N TYR A 212 15.36 -11.10 14.81
CA TYR A 212 15.11 -10.59 16.15
C TYR A 212 13.88 -11.24 16.79
N MET A 213 12.74 -11.29 16.07
CA MET A 213 11.51 -11.90 16.55
C MET A 213 11.65 -13.40 16.81
N THR A 214 12.54 -14.10 16.11
CA THR A 214 12.82 -15.52 16.35
C THR A 214 13.66 -15.71 17.61
N ALA A 215 14.60 -14.80 17.89
CA ALA A 215 15.48 -14.88 19.05
C ALA A 215 14.80 -14.50 20.38
N VAL A 216 13.78 -13.63 20.34
CA VAL A 216 13.06 -13.15 21.54
C VAL A 216 11.75 -13.89 21.83
N ARG A 217 11.36 -14.85 20.97
CA ARG A 217 10.20 -15.74 21.18
C ARG A 217 10.60 -16.96 21.97
#